data_AF-A0A659SBX4-F1
#
_entry.id   AF-A0A659SBX4-F1
#
_cell.length_a   1.000
_cell.length_b   1.000
_cell.length_c   1.000
_cell.angle_alpha   90.00
_cell.angle_beta   90.00
_cell.angle_gamma   90.00
#
_symmetry.space_group_name_H-M   'P 1'
#
loop_
_entity.id
_entity.type
_entity.pdbx_description
1 polymer ?
#
loop_
_entity_poly.entity_id
_entity_poly.type
_entity_poly.pdbx_seq_one_letter_code
_entity_poly.pdbx_strand_id
1 'polypeptide(L)'
;MAEPLTVSPELTANYAYFFDLDGTLAEIKPHPDQVVVPHKILQLLDRLAAHNAGALALISGRSMTELDALAKPFRFPLAGVHGAERRDINGKTHIVRLPEAVVREVEALLRSTLVALPGTELETKGMAFALHYRQAPEHEAALLALAQHVTQHWPQLALQPGKCVVEIKPKGTNKGEAIAAFMQEAPYAGRSTRLVGDAVYAEAGGGVVM
;
A
#
# COMPACT_ATOMS: atom_id res chain seq x y z
N MET A 1 12.67 -19.10 9.58
CA MET A 1 13.54 -17.92 9.43
C MET A 1 13.76 -17.72 7.95
N ALA A 2 13.63 -16.51 7.42
CA ALA A 2 13.89 -16.23 6.01
C ALA A 2 15.39 -16.40 5.71
N GLU A 3 15.73 -17.02 4.59
CA GLU A 3 17.12 -17.15 4.14
C GLU A 3 17.60 -15.85 3.46
N PRO A 4 18.87 -15.45 3.61
CA PRO A 4 19.40 -14.28 2.93
C PRO A 4 19.31 -14.44 1.41
N LEU A 5 18.66 -13.49 0.74
CA LEU A 5 18.62 -13.44 -0.72
C LEU A 5 20.01 -13.00 -1.23
N THR A 6 20.79 -13.95 -1.75
CA THR A 6 22.17 -13.73 -2.22
C THR A 6 22.31 -13.79 -3.73
N VAL A 7 21.29 -14.31 -4.43
CA VAL A 7 21.29 -14.47 -5.88
C VAL A 7 20.28 -13.51 -6.49
N SER A 8 20.75 -12.68 -7.41
CA SER A 8 19.87 -11.84 -8.22
C SER A 8 19.24 -12.67 -9.34
N PRO A 9 17.93 -12.57 -9.59
CA PRO A 9 17.31 -13.26 -10.71
C PRO A 9 17.87 -12.75 -12.05
N GLU A 10 17.93 -13.65 -13.03
CA GLU A 10 18.26 -13.30 -14.42
C GLU A 10 17.29 -12.22 -14.95
N LEU A 11 17.85 -11.23 -15.65
CA LEU A 11 17.11 -10.02 -16.06
C LEU A 11 15.90 -10.31 -16.96
N THR A 12 15.97 -11.38 -17.75
CA THR A 12 14.95 -11.79 -18.74
C THR A 12 14.22 -13.07 -18.35
N ALA A 13 14.27 -13.46 -17.07
CA ALA A 13 13.50 -14.59 -16.59
C ALA A 13 11.99 -14.32 -16.68
N ASN A 14 11.15 -15.37 -16.65
CA ASN A 14 9.70 -15.25 -16.78
C ASN A 14 9.04 -14.78 -15.47
N TYR A 15 9.42 -13.60 -14.97
CA TYR A 15 8.95 -13.04 -13.70
C TYR A 15 8.00 -11.86 -13.88
N ALA A 16 7.08 -11.73 -12.92
CA ALA A 16 6.23 -10.59 -12.67
C ALA A 16 6.63 -9.98 -11.32
N TYR A 17 7.04 -8.71 -11.32
CA TYR A 17 7.61 -8.04 -10.16
C TYR A 17 6.61 -7.14 -9.45
N PHE A 18 6.59 -7.23 -8.13
CA PHE A 18 5.75 -6.42 -7.26
C PHE A 18 6.63 -5.85 -6.16
N PHE A 19 6.70 -4.53 -6.05
CA PHE A 19 7.51 -3.85 -5.06
C PHE A 19 6.64 -3.03 -4.12
N ASP A 20 6.82 -3.21 -2.82
CA ASP A 20 6.39 -2.21 -1.85
C ASP A 20 7.28 -0.97 -1.92
N LEU A 21 6.80 0.13 -1.34
CA LEU A 21 7.47 1.41 -1.43
C LEU A 21 8.19 1.78 -0.12
N ASP A 22 7.43 2.15 0.91
CA ASP A 22 7.96 2.62 2.18
C ASP A 22 8.64 1.47 2.93
N GLY A 23 9.91 1.66 3.30
CA GLY A 23 10.72 0.61 3.94
C GLY A 23 11.28 -0.44 2.98
N THR A 24 11.00 -0.31 1.68
CA THR A 24 11.44 -1.23 0.63
C THR A 24 12.24 -0.53 -0.47
N LEU A 25 11.58 0.28 -1.31
CA LEU A 25 12.23 1.08 -2.35
C LEU A 25 12.69 2.45 -1.82
N ALA A 26 12.06 2.91 -0.74
CA ALA A 26 12.40 4.15 -0.05
C ALA A 26 12.64 3.87 1.43
N GLU A 27 13.60 4.57 2.02
CA GLU A 27 13.82 4.52 3.46
C GLU A 27 12.64 5.14 4.22
N ILE A 28 12.30 4.56 5.37
CA ILE A 28 11.30 5.14 6.29
C ILE A 28 11.83 6.48 6.81
N LYS A 29 11.00 7.52 6.71
CA LYS A 29 11.29 8.87 7.23
C LYS A 29 10.39 9.25 8.42
N PRO A 30 10.76 10.26 9.21
CA PRO A 30 9.93 10.75 10.32
C PRO A 30 8.56 11.28 9.89
N HIS A 31 8.41 11.77 8.66
CA HIS A 31 7.14 12.23 8.10
C HIS A 31 6.87 11.58 6.74
N PRO A 32 5.62 11.18 6.42
CA PRO A 32 5.27 10.54 5.15
C PRO A 32 5.64 11.39 3.93
N ASP A 33 5.52 12.72 4.03
CA ASP A 33 5.83 13.68 2.94
C ASP A 33 7.32 13.81 2.61
N GLN A 34 8.20 13.23 3.44
CA GLN A 34 9.65 13.28 3.24
C GLN A 34 10.20 12.07 2.47
N VAL A 35 9.34 11.11 2.14
CA VAL A 35 9.74 9.89 1.44
C VAL A 35 10.12 10.21 0.01
N VAL A 36 11.25 9.66 -0.44
CA VAL A 36 11.78 9.83 -1.80
C VAL A 36 12.30 8.49 -2.27
N VAL A 37 11.94 8.09 -3.48
CA VAL A 37 12.60 6.98 -4.19
C VAL A 37 13.77 7.56 -4.98
N PRO A 38 15.02 7.12 -4.74
CA PRO A 38 16.16 7.66 -5.48
C PRO A 38 15.99 7.45 -6.99
N HIS A 39 16.28 8.48 -7.79
CA HIS A 39 16.08 8.43 -9.24
C HIS A 39 16.78 7.23 -9.93
N LYS A 40 17.96 6.84 -9.43
CA LYS A 40 18.69 5.66 -9.92
C LYS A 40 17.89 4.37 -9.71
N ILE A 41 17.17 4.24 -8.60
CA ILE A 41 16.30 3.09 -8.33
C ILE A 41 15.13 3.09 -9.31
N LEU A 42 14.49 4.24 -9.55
CA LEU A 42 13.42 4.36 -10.54
C LEU A 42 13.87 3.95 -11.95
N GLN A 43 15.07 4.37 -12.38
CA GLN A 43 15.67 3.95 -13.65
C GLN A 43 15.90 2.44 -13.72
N LEU A 44 16.30 1.81 -12.61
CA LEU A 44 16.48 0.36 -12.56
C LEU A 44 15.13 -0.38 -12.63
N LEU A 45 14.10 0.12 -11.97
CA LEU A 45 12.74 -0.44 -12.05
C LEU A 45 12.18 -0.31 -13.46
N ASP A 46 12.34 0.85 -14.10
CA ASP A 46 11.91 1.07 -15.49
C ASP A 46 12.63 0.12 -16.46
N ARG A 47 13.96 -0.01 -16.33
CA ARG A 47 14.73 -0.98 -17.12
C ARG A 47 14.27 -2.42 -16.87
N LEU A 48 14.05 -2.80 -15.61
CA LEU A 48 13.57 -4.13 -15.24
C LEU A 48 12.20 -4.41 -15.86
N ALA A 49 11.28 -3.46 -15.78
CA ALA A 49 9.96 -3.55 -16.39
C ALA A 49 10.07 -3.72 -17.91
N ALA A 50 10.89 -2.91 -18.59
CA ALA A 50 11.09 -3.01 -20.04
C ALA A 50 11.61 -4.39 -20.49
N HIS A 51 12.52 -5.00 -19.73
CA HIS A 51 13.04 -6.35 -20.02
C HIS A 51 12.05 -7.47 -19.68
N ASN A 52 10.95 -7.15 -18.98
CA ASN A 52 9.92 -8.10 -18.54
C ASN A 52 8.54 -7.74 -19.12
N ALA A 53 8.52 -7.16 -20.33
CA ALA A 53 7.30 -6.77 -21.05
C ALA A 53 6.35 -5.85 -20.25
N GLY A 54 6.87 -5.07 -19.31
CA GLY A 54 6.11 -4.20 -18.43
C GLY A 54 5.51 -4.88 -17.20
N ALA A 55 5.83 -6.15 -16.92
CA ALA A 55 5.31 -6.91 -15.78
C ALA A 55 5.97 -6.50 -14.45
N LEU A 56 5.83 -5.23 -14.09
CA LEU A 56 6.26 -4.65 -12.82
C LEU A 56 5.15 -3.75 -12.29
N ALA A 57 4.79 -3.86 -11.01
CA ALA A 57 3.84 -2.96 -10.35
C ALA A 57 4.37 -2.49 -8.99
N LEU A 58 3.99 -1.27 -8.60
CA LEU A 58 4.20 -0.78 -7.23
C LEU A 58 2.95 -1.06 -6.39
N ILE A 59 3.11 -1.69 -5.22
CA ILE A 59 2.02 -2.14 -4.35
C ILE A 59 2.21 -1.55 -2.94
N SER A 60 1.48 -0.49 -2.60
CA SER A 60 1.71 0.31 -1.38
C SER A 60 0.41 0.61 -0.60
N GLY A 61 0.58 1.02 0.65
CA GLY A 61 -0.48 1.65 1.45
C GLY A 61 -0.75 3.12 1.10
N ARG A 62 0.15 3.76 0.33
CA ARG A 62 -0.03 5.12 -0.22
C ARG A 62 -1.11 5.16 -1.29
N SER A 63 -1.66 6.34 -1.55
CA SER A 63 -2.55 6.56 -2.69
C SER A 63 -1.81 6.44 -4.02
N MET A 64 -2.53 6.11 -5.11
CA MET A 64 -1.94 6.10 -6.46
C MET A 64 -1.42 7.48 -6.88
N THR A 65 -2.03 8.56 -6.40
CA THR A 65 -1.59 9.93 -6.67
C THR A 65 -0.20 10.20 -6.09
N GLU A 66 0.04 9.80 -4.85
CA GLU A 66 1.38 9.89 -4.23
C GLU A 66 2.37 8.96 -4.93
N LEU A 67 1.97 7.73 -5.25
CA LEU A 67 2.83 6.79 -5.97
C LEU A 67 3.26 7.34 -7.33
N ASP A 68 2.34 7.96 -8.09
CA ASP A 68 2.67 8.64 -9.34
C ASP A 68 3.66 9.78 -9.10
N ALA A 69 3.47 10.60 -8.05
CA ALA A 69 4.37 11.69 -7.73
C ALA A 69 5.79 11.20 -7.38
N LEU A 70 5.89 10.11 -6.61
CA LEU A 70 7.13 9.50 -6.17
C LEU A 70 7.84 8.72 -7.28
N ALA A 71 7.10 8.23 -8.27
CA ALA A 71 7.64 7.50 -9.42
C ALA A 71 8.09 8.40 -10.57
N LYS A 72 7.79 9.71 -10.53
CA LYS A 72 8.15 10.64 -11.63
C LYS A 72 9.65 10.56 -11.98
N PRO A 73 10.01 10.61 -13.28
CA PRO A 73 9.12 10.81 -14.44
C PRO A 73 8.47 9.52 -14.97
N PHE A 74 8.72 8.37 -14.35
CA PHE A 74 8.25 7.08 -14.81
C PHE A 74 6.79 6.83 -14.42
N ARG A 75 6.13 5.92 -15.15
CA ARG A 75 4.73 5.56 -14.92
C ARG A 75 4.58 4.05 -14.92
N PHE A 76 4.25 3.50 -13.75
CA PHE A 76 4.04 2.07 -13.55
C PHE A 76 2.56 1.73 -13.38
N PRO A 77 2.16 0.47 -13.57
CA PRO A 77 0.97 -0.09 -12.94
C PRO A 77 1.08 0.00 -11.41
N LEU A 78 -0.03 0.30 -10.74
CA LEU A 78 -0.04 0.62 -9.32
C LEU A 78 -1.15 -0.14 -8.60
N ALA A 79 -0.91 -0.52 -7.35
CA ALA A 79 -1.95 -0.71 -6.36
C ALA A 79 -1.68 0.20 -5.16
N GLY A 80 -2.56 1.18 -4.97
CA GLY A 80 -2.56 2.09 -3.84
C GLY A 80 -3.54 1.66 -2.76
N VAL A 81 -3.39 2.22 -1.57
CA VAL A 81 -4.29 2.02 -0.42
C VAL A 81 -4.51 0.52 -0.15
N HIS A 82 -3.41 -0.25 -0.16
CA HIS A 82 -3.39 -1.71 0.00
C HIS A 82 -4.19 -2.49 -1.04
N GLY A 83 -4.45 -1.91 -2.21
CA GLY A 83 -5.25 -2.52 -3.27
C GLY A 83 -6.65 -1.93 -3.45
N ALA A 84 -7.08 -0.98 -2.61
CA ALA A 84 -8.37 -0.31 -2.80
C ALA A 84 -8.35 0.59 -4.04
N GLU A 85 -7.15 1.01 -4.44
CA GLU A 85 -6.91 1.65 -5.71
C GLU A 85 -6.00 0.75 -6.55
N ARG A 86 -6.33 0.55 -7.82
CA ARG A 86 -5.47 -0.18 -8.75
C ARG A 86 -5.51 0.45 -10.13
N ARG A 87 -4.36 0.49 -10.81
CA ARG A 87 -4.22 0.89 -12.20
C ARG A 87 -3.46 -0.18 -12.99
N ASP A 88 -4.07 -0.67 -14.05
CA ASP A 88 -3.45 -1.67 -14.94
C ASP A 88 -2.42 -1.05 -15.92
N ILE A 89 -1.81 -1.89 -16.75
CA ILE A 89 -0.82 -1.47 -17.75
C ILE A 89 -1.37 -0.52 -18.82
N ASN A 90 -2.68 -0.58 -19.08
CA ASN A 90 -3.38 0.27 -20.04
C ASN A 90 -3.87 1.58 -19.39
N GLY A 91 -3.63 1.77 -18.09
CA GLY A 91 -4.07 2.92 -17.33
C GLY A 91 -5.52 2.83 -16.83
N LYS A 92 -6.19 1.69 -16.98
CA LYS A 92 -7.55 1.50 -16.45
C LYS A 92 -7.51 1.43 -14.93
N THR A 93 -8.35 2.22 -14.27
CA THR A 93 -8.41 2.31 -12.82
C THR A 93 -9.57 1.51 -12.24
N HIS A 94 -9.30 0.80 -11.15
CA HIS A 94 -10.27 0.13 -10.30
C HIS A 94 -10.18 0.75 -8.91
N ILE A 95 -11.25 1.40 -8.46
CA ILE A 95 -11.29 2.14 -7.19
C ILE A 95 -12.44 1.58 -6.36
N VAL A 96 -12.13 1.05 -5.18
CA VAL A 96 -13.14 0.66 -4.19
C VAL A 96 -13.80 1.91 -3.65
N ARG A 97 -15.13 1.95 -3.69
CA ARG A 97 -15.92 3.08 -3.20
C ARG A 97 -16.69 2.69 -1.95
N LEU A 98 -16.69 3.59 -0.98
CA LEU A 98 -17.59 3.55 0.16
C LEU A 98 -18.74 4.53 -0.06
N PRO A 99 -19.90 4.35 0.60
CA PRO A 99 -20.95 5.36 0.60
C PRO A 99 -20.42 6.71 1.12
N GLU A 100 -20.74 7.81 0.44
CA GLU A 100 -20.24 9.15 0.81
C GLU A 100 -20.58 9.53 2.25
N ALA A 101 -21.76 9.15 2.73
CA ALA A 101 -22.18 9.37 4.12
C ALA A 101 -21.22 8.68 5.11
N VAL A 102 -20.80 7.45 4.82
CA VAL A 102 -19.86 6.69 5.67
C VAL A 102 -18.51 7.37 5.71
N VAL A 103 -17.98 7.79 4.56
CA VAL A 103 -16.69 8.49 4.48
C VAL A 103 -16.73 9.76 5.33
N ARG A 104 -17.76 10.59 5.13
CA ARG A 104 -17.93 11.86 5.85
C ARG A 104 -18.07 11.66 7.36
N GLU A 105 -18.88 10.70 7.80
CA GLU A 105 -19.13 10.43 9.22
C GLU A 105 -17.88 9.91 9.93
N VAL A 106 -17.18 8.96 9.31
CA VAL A 106 -15.94 8.40 9.86
C VAL A 106 -14.86 9.48 9.91
N GLU A 107 -14.67 10.26 8.85
CA GLU A 107 -13.69 11.33 8.84
C GLU A 107 -13.95 12.36 9.95
N ALA A 108 -15.20 12.82 10.09
CA ALA A 108 -15.57 13.80 11.10
C ALA A 108 -15.34 13.26 12.52
N LEU A 109 -15.73 12.01 12.77
CA LEU A 109 -15.49 11.32 14.05
C LEU A 109 -13.99 11.26 14.37
N LEU A 110 -13.18 10.74 13.45
CA LEU A 110 -11.73 10.59 13.64
C LEU A 110 -11.07 11.94 13.87
N ARG A 111 -11.36 12.93 13.01
CA ARG A 111 -10.79 14.28 13.09
C ARG A 111 -11.12 14.94 14.42
N SER A 112 -12.37 14.84 14.89
CA SER A 112 -12.77 15.42 16.18
C SER A 112 -12.11 14.72 17.38
N THR A 113 -11.93 13.40 17.31
CA THR A 113 -11.32 12.61 18.37
C THR A 113 -9.83 12.89 18.50
N LEU A 114 -9.12 13.00 17.38
CA LEU A 114 -7.66 13.20 17.37
C LEU A 114 -7.23 14.56 17.93
N VAL A 115 -8.13 15.55 18.04
CA VAL A 115 -7.86 16.83 18.74
C VAL A 115 -7.43 16.61 20.19
N ALA A 116 -7.94 15.56 20.85
CA ALA A 116 -7.59 15.22 22.22
C ALA A 116 -6.31 14.36 22.35
N LEU A 117 -5.67 14.02 21.23
CA LEU A 117 -4.49 13.14 21.14
C LEU A 117 -3.33 13.91 20.45
N PRO A 118 -2.68 14.86 21.15
CA PRO A 118 -1.65 15.71 20.55
C PRO A 118 -0.50 14.90 19.96
N GLY A 119 0.02 15.33 18.81
CA GLY A 119 1.08 14.63 18.08
C GLY A 119 0.61 13.42 17.26
N THR A 120 -0.70 13.12 17.25
CA THR A 120 -1.30 12.23 16.25
C THR A 120 -1.76 12.99 15.02
N GLU A 121 -1.82 12.31 13.88
CA GLU A 121 -2.24 12.91 12.61
C GLU A 121 -3.24 11.99 11.88
N LEU A 122 -4.30 12.60 11.33
CA LEU A 122 -5.25 11.94 10.45
C LEU A 122 -4.87 12.22 8.99
N GLU A 123 -4.55 11.16 8.26
CA GLU A 123 -4.44 11.19 6.81
C GLU A 123 -5.67 10.53 6.17
N THR A 124 -6.27 11.21 5.19
CA THR A 124 -7.47 10.75 4.49
C THR A 124 -7.12 10.35 3.05
N LYS A 125 -7.45 9.12 2.66
CA LYS A 125 -7.09 8.51 1.37
C LYS A 125 -8.34 8.16 0.54
N GLY A 126 -9.37 9.01 0.58
CA GLY A 126 -10.65 8.80 -0.10
C GLY A 126 -11.51 7.71 0.54
N MET A 127 -11.13 6.44 0.42
CA MET A 127 -11.85 5.29 0.99
C MET A 127 -11.19 4.68 2.23
N ALA A 128 -10.07 5.24 2.68
CA ALA A 128 -9.34 4.79 3.85
C ALA A 128 -8.82 5.96 4.69
N PHE A 129 -8.48 5.66 5.94
CA PHE A 129 -8.04 6.61 6.95
C PHE A 129 -6.81 6.05 7.65
N ALA A 130 -5.74 6.83 7.73
CA ALA A 130 -4.53 6.46 8.43
C ALA A 130 -4.36 7.36 9.67
N LEU A 131 -4.25 6.72 10.84
CA LEU A 131 -4.05 7.36 12.14
C LEU A 131 -2.58 7.22 12.51
N HIS A 132 -1.79 8.26 12.23
CA HIS A 132 -0.36 8.28 12.48
C HIS A 132 -0.07 8.67 13.93
N TYR A 133 0.88 7.98 14.55
CA TYR A 133 1.30 8.23 15.94
C TYR A 133 2.82 8.18 16.11
N ARG A 134 3.58 8.33 15.03
CA ARG A 134 5.05 8.32 15.08
C ARG A 134 5.62 9.39 16.01
N GLN A 135 4.94 10.54 16.12
CA GLN A 135 5.34 11.64 16.98
C GLN A 135 4.72 11.57 18.39
N ALA A 136 3.79 10.63 18.62
CA ALA A 136 3.10 10.44 19.90
C ALA A 136 2.84 8.94 20.16
N PRO A 137 3.89 8.11 20.31
CA PRO A 137 3.76 6.66 20.49
C PRO A 137 2.91 6.25 21.70
N GLU A 138 2.81 7.11 22.71
CA GLU A 138 1.93 6.94 23.88
C GLU A 138 0.43 6.83 23.52
N HIS A 139 0.03 7.29 22.33
CA HIS A 139 -1.36 7.24 21.87
C HIS A 139 -1.71 6.00 21.04
N GLU A 140 -0.77 5.09 20.79
CA GLU A 140 -1.00 3.87 19.98
C GLU A 140 -2.22 3.07 20.45
N ALA A 141 -2.30 2.77 21.76
CA ALA A 141 -3.40 1.98 22.31
C ALA A 141 -4.77 2.68 22.14
N ALA A 142 -4.81 4.00 22.27
CA ALA A 142 -6.03 4.79 22.11
C ALA A 142 -6.50 4.79 20.64
N LEU A 143 -5.57 4.96 19.70
CA LEU A 143 -5.89 4.91 18.26
C LEU A 143 -6.32 3.52 17.81
N LEU A 144 -5.69 2.46 18.34
CA LEU A 144 -6.08 1.09 18.06
C LEU A 144 -7.51 0.83 18.54
N ALA A 145 -7.85 1.23 19.77
CA ALA A 145 -9.20 1.10 20.32
C ALA A 145 -10.23 1.91 19.52
N LEU A 146 -9.88 3.14 19.10
CA LEU A 146 -10.71 3.97 18.23
C LEU A 146 -10.98 3.29 16.89
N ALA A 147 -9.94 2.79 16.21
CA ALA A 147 -10.08 2.09 14.94
C ALA A 147 -10.91 0.79 15.08
N GLN A 148 -10.75 0.05 16.17
CA GLN A 148 -11.57 -1.11 16.48
C GLN A 148 -13.04 -0.71 16.63
N HIS A 149 -13.33 0.35 17.39
CA HIS A 149 -14.69 0.85 17.55
C HIS A 149 -15.33 1.25 16.20
N VAL A 150 -14.58 1.97 15.36
CA VAL A 150 -15.03 2.34 14.00
C VAL A 150 -15.37 1.09 13.18
N THR A 151 -14.46 0.11 13.13
CA THR A 151 -14.67 -1.10 12.31
C THR A 151 -15.78 -2.03 12.85
N GLN A 152 -16.13 -1.93 14.13
CA GLN A 152 -17.30 -2.60 14.69
C GLN A 152 -18.61 -1.91 14.29
N HIS A 153 -18.63 -0.58 14.22
CA HIS A 153 -19.83 0.18 13.86
C HIS A 153 -20.09 0.17 12.35
N TRP A 154 -19.05 0.28 11.52
CA TRP A 154 -19.15 0.22 10.06
C TRP A 154 -18.56 -1.10 9.52
N PRO A 155 -19.39 -2.15 9.29
CA PRO A 155 -18.92 -3.50 8.96
C PRO A 155 -18.23 -3.61 7.58
N GLN A 156 -18.39 -2.60 6.73
CA GLN A 156 -17.67 -2.45 5.46
C GLN A 156 -16.22 -1.98 5.61
N LEU A 157 -15.76 -1.66 6.83
CA LEU A 157 -14.39 -1.26 7.13
C LEU A 157 -13.62 -2.40 7.83
N ALA A 158 -12.31 -2.37 7.71
CA ALA A 158 -11.38 -3.29 8.36
C ALA A 158 -10.14 -2.55 8.86
N LEU A 159 -9.55 -3.09 9.92
CA LEU A 159 -8.36 -2.54 10.56
C LEU A 159 -7.09 -3.14 9.94
N GLN A 160 -6.09 -2.28 9.71
CA GLN A 160 -4.77 -2.65 9.23
C GLN A 160 -3.71 -1.98 10.11
N PRO A 161 -3.05 -2.73 11.01
CA PRO A 161 -1.91 -2.20 11.75
C PRO A 161 -0.73 -1.95 10.81
N GLY A 162 0.07 -0.93 11.13
CA GLY A 162 1.31 -0.60 10.42
C GLY A 162 2.36 -0.01 11.36
N LYS A 163 3.52 0.34 10.81
CA LYS A 163 4.65 0.90 11.59
C LYS A 163 4.34 2.34 11.98
N CYS A 164 3.97 2.56 13.25
CA CYS A 164 3.57 3.86 13.79
C CYS A 164 2.30 4.45 13.13
N VAL A 165 1.42 3.58 12.64
CA VAL A 165 0.14 3.96 12.02
C VAL A 165 -0.91 2.87 12.28
N VAL A 166 -2.14 3.26 12.59
CA VAL A 166 -3.31 2.37 12.54
C VAL A 166 -4.18 2.81 11.37
N GLU A 167 -4.37 1.93 10.40
CA GLU A 167 -5.20 2.24 9.24
C GLU A 167 -6.57 1.58 9.30
N ILE A 168 -7.58 2.29 8.78
CA ILE A 168 -8.94 1.82 8.57
C ILE A 168 -9.17 1.86 7.05
N LYS A 169 -9.47 0.71 6.46
CA LYS A 169 -9.62 0.54 5.00
C LYS A 169 -10.89 -0.23 4.65
N PRO A 170 -11.34 -0.24 3.39
CA PRO A 170 -12.47 -1.07 3.00
C PRO A 170 -12.18 -2.55 3.24
N LYS A 171 -13.14 -3.25 3.84
CA LYS A 171 -13.06 -4.68 4.11
C LYS A 171 -12.87 -5.46 2.81
N GLY A 172 -12.05 -6.50 2.86
CA GLY A 172 -11.67 -7.31 1.69
C GLY A 172 -10.48 -6.75 0.91
N THR A 173 -10.04 -5.52 1.19
CA THR A 173 -8.87 -4.94 0.52
C THR A 173 -7.56 -5.40 1.13
N ASN A 174 -6.69 -6.03 0.35
CA ASN A 174 -5.32 -6.35 0.75
C ASN A 174 -4.38 -6.47 -0.46
N LYS A 175 -3.07 -6.37 -0.20
CA LYS A 175 -2.03 -6.40 -1.23
C LYS A 175 -2.02 -7.72 -2.01
N GLY A 176 -2.34 -8.85 -1.38
CA GLY A 176 -2.40 -10.16 -2.06
C GLY A 176 -3.52 -10.22 -3.10
N GLU A 177 -4.71 -9.69 -2.78
CA GLU A 177 -5.81 -9.56 -3.74
C GLU A 177 -5.43 -8.64 -4.92
N ALA A 178 -4.70 -7.55 -4.64
CA ALA A 178 -4.21 -6.67 -5.71
C ALA A 178 -3.21 -7.39 -6.64
N ILE A 179 -2.28 -8.16 -6.06
CA ILE A 179 -1.33 -8.98 -6.82
C ILE A 179 -2.08 -10.05 -7.61
N ALA A 180 -3.04 -10.75 -7.00
CA ALA A 180 -3.85 -11.76 -7.67
C ALA A 180 -4.61 -11.18 -8.86
N ALA A 181 -5.18 -9.97 -8.73
CA ALA A 181 -5.83 -9.27 -9.83
C ALA A 181 -4.85 -8.94 -10.96
N PHE A 182 -3.65 -8.45 -10.66
CA PHE A 182 -2.61 -8.25 -11.68
C PHE A 182 -2.25 -9.54 -12.39
N MET A 183 -2.05 -10.65 -11.66
CA MET A 183 -1.67 -11.94 -12.22
C MET A 183 -2.71 -12.57 -13.16
N GLN A 184 -3.94 -12.03 -13.20
CA GLN A 184 -4.97 -12.41 -14.18
C GLN A 184 -4.94 -11.56 -15.46
N GLU A 185 -4.12 -10.52 -15.50
CA GLU A 185 -4.06 -9.55 -16.59
C GLU A 185 -2.70 -9.61 -17.30
N ALA A 186 -2.68 -9.29 -18.59
CA ALA A 186 -1.41 -9.03 -19.28
C ALA A 186 -0.77 -7.74 -18.71
N PRO A 187 0.57 -7.66 -18.63
CA PRO A 187 1.57 -8.66 -19.04
C PRO A 187 1.95 -9.68 -17.94
N TYR A 188 1.25 -9.70 -16.79
CA TYR A 188 1.61 -10.49 -15.62
C TYR A 188 1.20 -11.97 -15.72
N ALA A 189 0.06 -12.24 -16.36
CA ALA A 189 -0.48 -13.59 -16.51
C ALA A 189 0.54 -14.58 -17.13
N GLY A 190 0.67 -15.76 -16.52
CA GLY A 190 1.61 -16.80 -16.95
C GLY A 190 3.07 -16.62 -16.50
N ARG A 191 3.37 -15.59 -15.71
CA ARG A 191 4.69 -15.35 -15.12
C ARG A 191 4.76 -15.88 -13.68
N SER A 192 5.97 -16.09 -13.18
CA SER A 192 6.18 -16.37 -11.75
C SER A 192 6.25 -15.07 -10.94
N THR A 193 5.51 -14.99 -9.83
CA THR A 193 5.47 -13.82 -8.96
C THR A 193 6.80 -13.60 -8.22
N ARG A 194 7.26 -12.36 -8.18
CA ARG A 194 8.37 -11.87 -7.35
C ARG A 194 7.91 -10.66 -6.55
N LEU A 195 7.71 -10.86 -5.27
CA LEU A 195 7.29 -9.82 -4.33
C LEU A 195 8.49 -9.40 -3.49
N VAL A 196 8.68 -8.09 -3.34
CA VAL A 196 9.70 -7.52 -2.46
C VAL A 196 9.04 -6.49 -1.56
N GLY A 197 9.12 -6.69 -0.25
CA GLY A 197 9.01 -5.60 0.70
C GLY A 197 9.01 -6.02 2.16
N ASP A 198 8.84 -5.03 3.04
CA ASP A 198 9.09 -5.11 4.47
C ASP A 198 7.82 -5.12 5.35
N ALA A 199 6.65 -5.16 4.69
CA ALA A 199 5.34 -5.25 5.31
C ALA A 199 4.74 -6.66 5.17
N VAL A 200 3.88 -7.03 6.11
CA VAL A 200 3.16 -8.30 6.09
C VAL A 200 2.17 -8.32 4.93
N TYR A 201 2.33 -9.28 4.01
CA TYR A 201 1.37 -9.53 2.94
C TYR A 201 0.44 -10.67 3.34
N ALA A 202 -0.87 -10.48 3.22
CA ALA A 202 -1.80 -11.60 3.21
C ALA A 202 -1.94 -12.08 1.76
N GLU A 203 -1.59 -13.33 1.47
CA GLU A 203 -1.87 -13.97 0.19
C GLU A 203 -3.36 -14.25 0.03
N ALA A 204 -3.83 -14.26 -1.21
CA ALA A 204 -5.14 -14.80 -1.57
C ALA A 204 -5.14 -16.32 -1.27
N GLY A 205 -5.62 -16.69 -0.08
CA GLY A 205 -5.51 -18.05 0.47
C GLY A 205 -5.06 -18.12 1.94
N GLY A 206 -4.70 -16.98 2.56
CA GLY A 206 -4.41 -16.89 4.00
C GLY A 206 -2.96 -17.18 4.38
N GLY A 207 -2.06 -17.39 3.41
CA GLY A 207 -0.61 -17.42 3.66
C GLY A 207 -0.08 -16.02 3.95
N VAL A 208 0.84 -15.89 4.91
CA VAL A 208 1.59 -14.65 5.12
C VAL A 208 2.96 -14.83 4.48
N VAL A 209 3.29 -14.01 3.48
CA VAL A 209 4.66 -13.91 2.96
C VAL A 209 5.35 -12.75 3.68
N MET A 210 6.52 -13.01 4.24
CA MET A 210 7.45 -12.00 4.77
C MET A 210 8.77 -12.11 4.02
#